data_AF-A0A366RHE4-F1
#
_entry.id   AF-A0A366RHE4-F1
#
_cell.length_a   1.000
_cell.length_b   1.000
_cell.length_c   1.000
_cell.angle_alpha   90.00
_cell.angle_beta   90.00
_cell.angle_gamma   90.00
#
_symmetry.space_group_name_H-M   'P 1'
#
loop_
_entity.id
_entity.type
_entity.pdbx_description
1 polymer ?
#
loop_
_entity_poly.entity_id
_entity_poly.type
_entity_poly.pdbx_seq_one_letter_code
_entity_poly.pdbx_strand_id
1 'polypeptide(L)'
;MLHFSHLLGVVMVALLINALRKGYQVRKRFQALKYQGIPIMKHSMILGHLQVVGKLVSSLPSDAHGGYLMMMIRENWRELFPQCTKCPPVACIDTWPFTRPMQYSLPKAYEQKHVLYPLTKNLDIASMEGEEWKLWHKRLNPAFSIQNINSRIPDILEEVEDFAAVLKNKAGKDGHWGEVFYFEKATTNLTLDVIIRFFRNIRMNEQWGKSSPICNALQDSISRLYFFVNIGNIVQNPYAIIPTLAQCAVVSQAFFLVGPPGSDSGFGGKKMPTDGFIVWDGSWAIHHDPELWHRLDEFLPERFLTTDHQNPLYAPPNALRSFEAGPRNCIGQHLAILEIKLAVVLVARCFDIEVAWEEWDRVNSLKPILVERMAPKKRRKFGEIVVIKLEEIHHQESRVACLYTSEFVNNSIVVD
;
A
#
# COMPACT_ATOMS: atom_id res chain seq x y z
N MET A 1 10.26 44.17 26.33
CA MET A 1 10.29 43.69 24.92
C MET A 1 11.70 43.32 24.43
N LEU A 2 12.73 44.16 24.63
CA LEU A 2 14.12 43.89 24.16
C LEU A 2 14.77 42.58 24.69
N HIS A 3 14.53 42.20 25.94
CA HIS A 3 15.07 40.92 26.47
C HIS A 3 14.42 39.68 25.84
N PHE A 4 13.15 39.79 25.41
CA PHE A 4 12.42 38.69 24.79
C PHE A 4 12.90 38.43 23.36
N SER A 5 13.25 39.48 22.61
CA SER A 5 13.81 39.37 21.26
C SER A 5 15.23 38.78 21.26
N HIS A 6 16.06 39.10 22.26
CA HIS A 6 17.39 38.49 22.40
C HIS A 6 17.31 37.02 22.78
N LEU A 7 16.43 36.64 23.71
CA LEU A 7 16.21 35.24 24.08
C LEU A 7 15.68 34.42 22.90
N LEU A 8 14.72 34.95 22.14
CA LEU A 8 14.20 34.32 20.93
C LEU A 8 15.30 34.14 19.87
N GLY A 9 16.17 35.15 19.69
CA GLY A 9 17.32 35.07 18.79
C GLY A 9 18.32 33.97 19.18
N VAL A 10 18.67 33.87 20.46
CA VAL A 10 19.58 32.81 20.96
C VAL A 10 18.97 31.42 20.78
N VAL A 11 17.67 31.25 21.06
CA VAL A 11 16.96 29.98 20.85
C VAL A 11 16.93 29.61 19.36
N MET A 12 16.64 30.54 18.47
CA MET A 12 16.62 30.28 17.02
C MET A 12 18.01 29.89 16.49
N VAL A 13 19.07 30.55 16.95
CA VAL A 13 20.45 30.21 16.60
C VAL A 13 20.82 28.82 17.13
N ALA A 14 20.48 28.49 18.38
CA ALA A 14 20.72 27.18 18.95
C ALA A 14 19.97 26.06 18.20
N LEU A 15 18.71 26.30 17.82
CA LEU A 15 17.92 25.38 16.98
C LEU A 15 18.55 25.19 15.60
N LEU A 16 19.02 26.27 14.96
CA LEU A 16 19.69 26.20 13.67
C LEU A 16 21.01 25.41 13.76
N ILE A 17 21.84 25.68 14.76
CA ILE A 17 23.10 24.95 14.99
C ILE A 17 22.81 23.46 15.22
N ASN A 18 21.80 23.13 16.02
CA ASN A 18 21.39 21.75 16.26
C ASN A 18 20.88 21.08 14.97
N ALA A 19 20.09 21.78 14.16
CA ALA A 19 19.61 21.27 12.88
C ALA A 19 20.78 21.01 11.91
N LEU A 20 21.71 21.95 11.77
CA LEU A 20 22.91 21.79 10.94
C LEU A 20 23.78 20.63 11.41
N ARG A 21 24.00 20.49 12.74
CA ARG A 21 24.73 19.36 13.32
C ARG A 21 24.07 18.03 13.00
N LYS A 22 22.74 17.90 13.14
CA LYS A 22 22.00 16.68 12.81
C LYS A 22 22.07 16.37 11.31
N GLY A 23 21.87 17.38 10.46
CA GLY A 23 21.99 17.23 9.01
C GLY A 23 23.39 16.77 8.58
N TYR A 24 24.44 17.29 9.21
CA TYR A 24 25.81 16.84 8.99
C TYR A 24 26.03 15.39 9.42
N GLN A 25 25.50 14.99 10.59
CA GLN A 25 25.59 13.60 11.06
C GLN A 25 24.94 12.60 10.10
N VAL A 26 23.75 12.91 9.58
CA VAL A 26 23.08 12.09 8.56
C VAL A 26 23.96 11.96 7.32
N ARG A 27 24.41 13.09 6.77
CA ARG A 27 25.16 13.12 5.50
C ARG A 27 26.53 12.47 5.61
N LYS A 28 27.19 12.55 6.78
CA LYS A 28 28.42 11.82 7.07
C LYS A 28 28.22 10.31 7.00
N ARG A 29 27.05 9.78 7.37
CA ARG A 29 26.74 8.35 7.20
C ARG A 29 26.66 7.95 5.73
N PHE A 30 25.99 8.76 4.90
CA PHE A 30 25.95 8.52 3.45
C PHE A 30 27.34 8.58 2.81
N GLN A 31 28.19 9.51 3.23
CA GLN A 31 29.59 9.51 2.80
C GLN A 31 30.34 8.24 3.21
N ALA A 32 30.15 7.77 4.45
CA ALA A 32 30.77 6.52 4.92
C ALA A 32 30.32 5.30 4.08
N LEU A 33 29.04 5.19 3.74
CA LEU A 33 28.53 4.15 2.84
C LEU A 33 29.20 4.23 1.46
N LYS A 34 29.37 5.45 0.92
CA LYS A 34 30.08 5.67 -0.35
C LYS A 34 31.54 5.20 -0.27
N TYR A 35 32.24 5.48 0.84
CA TYR A 35 33.62 5.00 1.06
C TYR A 35 33.72 3.48 1.20
N GLN A 36 32.66 2.82 1.70
CA GLN A 36 32.55 1.35 1.71
C GLN A 36 32.26 0.77 0.31
N GLY A 37 32.19 1.61 -0.72
CA GLY A 37 31.90 1.22 -2.09
C GLY A 37 30.45 0.81 -2.30
N ILE A 38 29.53 1.21 -1.41
CA ILE A 38 28.09 1.01 -1.62
C ILE A 38 27.65 2.04 -2.66
N PRO A 39 26.99 1.63 -3.76
CA PRO A 39 26.42 2.55 -4.73
C PRO A 39 25.36 3.45 -4.09
N ILE A 40 25.53 4.76 -4.24
CA ILE A 40 24.57 5.78 -3.76
C ILE A 40 24.21 6.65 -4.96
N MET A 41 22.96 7.11 -4.99
CA MET A 41 22.53 8.12 -5.95
C MET A 41 23.34 9.41 -5.78
N LYS A 42 23.23 10.32 -6.75
CA LYS A 42 23.84 11.65 -6.63
C LYS A 42 23.37 12.34 -5.33
N HIS A 43 24.28 12.45 -4.37
CA HIS A 43 24.02 12.95 -3.03
C HIS A 43 24.68 14.32 -2.81
N SER A 44 23.92 15.27 -2.27
CA SER A 44 24.40 16.62 -1.93
C SER A 44 24.70 16.76 -0.43
N MET A 45 25.82 17.41 -0.10
CA MET A 45 26.15 17.71 1.30
C MET A 45 25.24 18.77 1.94
N ILE A 46 24.47 19.51 1.14
CA ILE A 46 23.53 20.52 1.64
C ILE A 46 22.10 19.97 1.60
N LEU A 47 21.72 19.35 0.49
CA LEU A 47 20.33 18.95 0.23
C LEU A 47 20.09 17.44 0.29
N GLY A 48 21.11 16.61 0.57
CA GLY A 48 20.95 15.16 0.55
C GLY A 48 20.47 14.66 -0.82
N HIS A 49 19.39 13.86 -0.82
CA HIS A 49 18.71 13.40 -2.03
C HIS A 49 17.47 14.24 -2.39
N LEU A 50 17.20 15.35 -1.69
CA LEU A 50 15.97 16.14 -1.90
C LEU A 50 15.82 16.67 -3.33
N GLN A 51 16.91 17.03 -3.99
CA GLN A 51 16.87 17.48 -5.39
C GLN A 51 16.46 16.35 -6.34
N VAL A 52 17.02 15.16 -6.15
CA VAL A 52 16.73 13.97 -6.95
C VAL A 52 15.29 13.53 -6.73
N VAL A 53 14.89 13.39 -5.46
CA VAL A 53 13.52 13.03 -5.08
C VAL A 53 12.55 14.07 -5.62
N GLY A 54 12.83 15.37 -5.47
CA GLY A 54 12.03 16.47 -5.99
C GLY A 54 11.83 16.41 -7.51
N LYS A 55 12.90 16.11 -8.27
CA LYS A 55 12.81 15.91 -9.73
C LYS A 55 11.88 14.75 -10.08
N LEU A 56 12.02 13.60 -9.41
CA LEU A 56 11.17 12.43 -9.65
C LEU A 56 9.70 12.72 -9.34
N VAL A 57 9.41 13.17 -8.12
CA VAL A 57 8.02 13.37 -7.67
C VAL A 57 7.31 14.52 -8.40
N SER A 58 8.04 15.46 -9.01
CA SER A 58 7.44 16.56 -9.79
C SER A 58 6.59 16.11 -10.97
N SER A 59 6.80 14.88 -11.45
CA SER A 59 6.01 14.30 -12.54
C SER A 59 4.69 13.67 -12.08
N LEU A 60 4.56 13.36 -10.78
CA LEU A 60 3.42 12.65 -10.22
C LEU A 60 2.24 13.61 -9.92
N PRO A 61 0.99 13.10 -9.94
CA PRO A 61 -0.14 13.78 -9.31
C PRO A 61 0.19 14.13 -7.86
N SER A 62 -0.42 15.20 -7.35
CA SER A 62 -0.08 15.62 -6.00
C SER A 62 -0.38 14.49 -4.99
N ASP A 63 -1.52 13.84 -5.15
CA ASP A 63 -2.05 12.81 -4.28
C ASP A 63 -1.50 11.39 -4.49
N ALA A 64 -0.52 11.21 -5.38
CA ALA A 64 0.02 9.89 -5.72
C ALA A 64 0.58 9.15 -4.50
N HIS A 65 0.43 7.83 -4.44
CA HIS A 65 0.97 7.03 -3.33
C HIS A 65 2.51 7.07 -3.25
N GLY A 66 3.09 7.05 -2.04
CA GLY A 66 4.55 7.09 -1.84
C GLY A 66 5.31 5.93 -2.50
N GLY A 67 4.65 4.79 -2.73
CA GLY A 67 5.21 3.62 -3.43
C GLY A 67 5.70 3.92 -4.85
N TYR A 68 5.12 4.91 -5.54
CA TYR A 68 5.58 5.34 -6.86
C TYR A 68 7.02 5.85 -6.85
N LEU A 69 7.52 6.43 -5.74
CA LEU A 69 8.90 6.87 -5.66
C LEU A 69 9.89 5.71 -5.85
N MET A 70 9.60 4.54 -5.28
CA MET A 70 10.46 3.36 -5.43
C MET A 70 10.45 2.84 -6.86
N MET A 71 9.27 2.83 -7.50
CA MET A 71 9.12 2.50 -8.92
C MET A 71 9.93 3.47 -9.80
N MET A 72 9.80 4.77 -9.56
CA MET A 72 10.53 5.79 -10.32
C MET A 72 12.05 5.70 -10.15
N ILE A 73 12.54 5.42 -8.93
CA ILE A 73 13.97 5.19 -8.71
C ILE A 73 14.45 3.98 -9.51
N ARG A 74 13.67 2.90 -9.53
CA ARG A 74 13.96 1.71 -10.32
C ARG A 74 13.94 2.04 -11.82
N GLU A 75 12.91 2.65 -12.36
CA GLU A 75 12.83 2.98 -13.80
C GLU A 75 13.97 3.90 -14.27
N ASN A 76 14.43 4.80 -13.41
CA ASN A 76 15.49 5.76 -13.71
C ASN A 76 16.87 5.33 -13.20
N TRP A 77 17.05 4.05 -12.81
CA TRP A 77 18.23 3.58 -12.11
C TRP A 77 19.54 3.88 -12.85
N ARG A 78 19.54 3.85 -14.19
CA ARG A 78 20.73 4.12 -15.02
C ARG A 78 21.25 5.55 -14.88
N GLU A 79 20.34 6.54 -14.80
CA GLU A 79 20.71 7.94 -14.54
C GLU A 79 21.14 8.13 -13.08
N LEU A 80 20.43 7.44 -12.17
CA LEU A 80 20.60 7.62 -10.72
C LEU A 80 21.86 6.93 -10.18
N PHE A 81 22.27 5.80 -10.76
CA PHE A 81 23.41 4.98 -10.37
C PHE A 81 24.32 4.68 -11.56
N PRO A 82 24.99 5.68 -12.16
CA PRO A 82 25.84 5.50 -13.33
C PRO A 82 27.03 4.55 -13.09
N GLN A 83 27.37 4.30 -11.83
CA GLN A 83 28.42 3.35 -11.41
C GLN A 83 28.00 1.87 -11.47
N CYS A 84 26.72 1.58 -11.69
CA CYS A 84 26.18 0.22 -11.67
C CYS A 84 25.92 -0.29 -13.10
N THR A 85 26.19 -1.58 -13.35
CA THR A 85 25.88 -2.24 -14.64
C THR A 85 24.49 -2.88 -14.66
N LYS A 86 23.91 -3.11 -13.48
CA LYS A 86 22.55 -3.62 -13.23
C LYS A 86 21.86 -2.75 -12.18
N CYS A 87 20.53 -2.76 -12.18
CA CYS A 87 19.74 -2.04 -11.18
C CYS A 87 20.15 -2.48 -9.76
N PRO A 88 20.51 -1.53 -8.87
CA PRO A 88 20.72 -1.83 -7.46
C PRO A 88 19.51 -2.53 -6.83
N PRO A 89 19.70 -3.61 -6.06
CA PRO A 89 18.61 -4.23 -5.30
C PRO A 89 18.18 -3.38 -4.11
N VAL A 90 18.99 -2.40 -3.70
CA VAL A 90 18.69 -1.50 -2.59
C VAL A 90 19.13 -0.07 -2.93
N ALA A 91 18.31 0.90 -2.56
CA ALA A 91 18.62 2.32 -2.68
C ALA A 91 18.52 3.01 -1.31
N CYS A 92 19.60 3.69 -0.90
CA CYS A 92 19.59 4.52 0.31
C CYS A 92 19.14 5.95 -0.04
N ILE A 93 18.10 6.45 0.63
CA ILE A 93 17.53 7.78 0.36
C ILE A 93 17.73 8.69 1.59
N ASP A 94 18.18 9.92 1.33
CA ASP A 94 18.43 10.96 2.34
C ASP A 94 17.42 12.09 2.12
N THR A 95 16.33 12.05 2.87
CA THR A 95 15.27 13.05 2.84
C THR A 95 15.27 13.95 4.07
N TRP A 96 16.37 14.02 4.84
CA TRP A 96 16.48 14.97 5.95
C TRP A 96 16.35 16.42 5.40
N PRO A 97 15.60 17.33 6.05
CA PRO A 97 15.03 17.24 7.40
C PRO A 97 13.63 16.63 7.50
N PHE A 98 13.03 16.18 6.39
CA PHE A 98 11.67 15.66 6.37
C PHE A 98 11.55 14.30 7.06
N THR A 99 12.58 13.46 6.93
CA THR A 99 12.69 12.22 7.73
C THR A 99 13.65 12.42 8.89
N ARG A 100 13.25 11.94 10.07
CA ARG A 100 14.11 12.02 11.24
C ARG A 100 15.21 10.95 11.14
N PRO A 101 16.46 11.28 11.52
CA PRO A 101 17.47 10.25 11.70
C PRO A 101 17.00 9.34 12.82
N MET A 102 16.79 8.05 12.54
CA MET A 102 16.45 7.11 13.60
C MET A 102 17.66 6.90 14.50
N GLN A 103 17.42 6.97 15.81
CA GLN A 103 18.38 6.65 16.85
C GLN A 103 18.02 5.27 17.40
N TYR A 104 18.85 4.27 17.08
CA TYR A 104 18.83 2.90 17.62
C TYR A 104 17.62 2.02 17.20
N SER A 105 17.87 0.74 16.90
CA SER A 105 16.91 -0.16 16.24
C SER A 105 16.23 -1.15 17.18
N LEU A 106 14.96 -1.45 16.84
CA LEU A 106 14.18 -2.69 16.96
C LEU A 106 12.62 -2.50 16.93
N PRO A 107 12.03 -1.28 16.88
CA PRO A 107 10.58 -1.13 16.73
C PRO A 107 10.17 -0.79 15.29
N LYS A 108 8.92 -1.06 14.91
CA LYS A 108 8.21 -0.40 13.80
C LYS A 108 8.52 1.10 13.77
N ALA A 109 8.44 1.67 12.58
CA ALA A 109 8.77 3.07 12.34
C ALA A 109 8.09 3.96 13.38
N TYR A 110 8.85 4.93 13.93
CA TYR A 110 8.33 5.87 14.92
C TYR A 110 7.07 6.57 14.41
N GLU A 111 7.06 6.87 13.11
CA GLU A 111 5.95 7.45 12.37
C GLU A 111 4.69 6.58 12.47
N GLN A 112 4.80 5.26 12.33
CA GLN A 112 3.67 4.33 12.46
C GLN A 112 3.08 4.36 13.87
N LYS A 113 3.93 4.37 14.91
CA LYS A 113 3.46 4.52 16.29
C LYS A 113 2.77 5.85 16.51
N HIS A 114 3.37 6.95 16.05
CA HIS A 114 2.80 8.28 16.23
C HIS A 114 1.44 8.41 15.51
N VAL A 115 1.32 7.87 14.29
CA VAL A 115 0.07 7.92 13.51
C VAL A 115 -1.03 7.11 14.19
N LEU A 116 -0.72 5.92 14.72
CA LEU A 116 -1.71 5.05 15.37
C LEU A 116 -2.03 5.43 16.82
N TYR A 117 -1.18 6.24 17.47
CA TYR A 117 -1.35 6.60 18.88
C TYR A 117 -2.71 7.24 19.20
N PRO A 118 -3.26 8.20 18.42
CA PRO A 118 -4.59 8.76 18.67
C PRO A 118 -5.72 7.72 18.62
N LEU A 119 -5.57 6.66 17.83
CA LEU A 119 -6.60 5.65 17.60
C LEU A 119 -6.60 4.56 18.68
N THR A 120 -5.41 4.03 18.98
CA THR A 120 -5.27 2.81 19.78
C THR A 120 -4.40 3.02 21.01
N LYS A 121 -3.79 4.21 21.17
CA LYS A 121 -2.71 4.47 22.14
C LYS A 121 -1.54 3.50 21.98
N ASN A 122 -1.33 3.03 20.75
CA ASN A 122 -0.41 1.96 20.38
C ASN A 122 -0.69 0.59 21.01
N LEU A 123 -1.90 0.37 21.52
CA LEU A 123 -2.39 -0.91 22.00
C LEU A 123 -3.02 -1.72 20.85
N ASP A 124 -2.28 -1.86 19.75
CA ASP A 124 -2.68 -2.64 18.59
C ASP A 124 -1.51 -3.42 17.99
N ILE A 125 -1.85 -4.51 17.28
CA ILE A 125 -0.86 -5.40 16.67
C ILE A 125 -0.02 -4.73 15.58
N ALA A 126 -0.51 -3.61 15.02
CA ALA A 126 0.18 -2.81 14.03
C ALA A 126 1.09 -1.74 14.67
N SER A 127 1.17 -1.57 15.99
CA SER A 127 2.14 -0.68 16.64
C SER A 127 2.94 -1.29 17.79
N MET A 128 2.43 -2.36 18.40
CA MET A 128 3.13 -3.12 19.46
C MET A 128 4.46 -3.70 18.98
N GLU A 129 5.39 -3.95 19.90
CA GLU A 129 6.71 -4.52 19.61
C GLU A 129 7.10 -5.65 20.55
N GLY A 130 8.17 -6.36 20.18
CA GLY A 130 8.84 -7.32 21.06
C GLY A 130 7.89 -8.37 21.63
N GLU A 131 8.03 -8.65 22.93
CA GLU A 131 7.23 -9.66 23.62
C GLU A 131 5.74 -9.30 23.71
N GLU A 132 5.41 -8.00 23.79
CA GLU A 132 4.01 -7.56 23.78
C GLU A 132 3.34 -7.90 22.44
N TRP A 133 3.99 -7.58 21.33
CA TRP A 133 3.50 -7.97 20.01
C TRP A 133 3.39 -9.49 19.87
N LYS A 134 4.42 -10.25 20.28
CA LYS A 134 4.39 -11.72 20.20
C LYS A 134 3.22 -12.31 20.98
N LEU A 135 2.96 -11.79 22.18
CA LEU A 135 1.85 -12.21 23.03
C LEU A 135 0.51 -11.97 22.34
N TRP A 136 0.27 -10.75 21.86
CA TRP A 136 -1.00 -10.40 21.21
C TRP A 136 -1.18 -11.06 19.85
N HIS A 137 -0.12 -11.18 19.06
CA HIS A 137 -0.14 -11.95 17.81
C HIS A 137 -0.50 -13.41 18.04
N LYS A 138 0.11 -14.06 19.04
CA LYS A 138 -0.25 -15.43 19.45
C LYS A 138 -1.72 -15.56 19.88
N ARG A 139 -2.28 -14.55 20.55
CA ARG A 139 -3.69 -14.54 20.99
C ARG A 139 -4.67 -14.29 19.84
N LEU A 140 -4.30 -13.48 18.86
CA LEU A 140 -5.16 -13.13 17.73
C LEU A 140 -5.13 -14.17 16.61
N ASN A 141 -3.99 -14.81 16.35
CA ASN A 141 -3.82 -15.79 15.27
C ASN A 141 -4.90 -16.88 15.20
N PRO A 142 -5.34 -17.50 16.31
CA PRO A 142 -6.38 -18.52 16.25
C PRO A 142 -7.68 -18.04 15.58
N ALA A 143 -8.06 -16.76 15.75
CA ALA A 143 -9.26 -16.20 15.12
C ALA A 143 -9.19 -16.18 13.59
N PHE A 144 -7.97 -16.17 13.03
CA PHE A 144 -7.68 -16.19 11.60
C PHE A 144 -7.23 -17.55 11.08
N SER A 145 -7.36 -18.61 11.89
CA SER A 145 -7.11 -19.97 11.40
C SER A 145 -8.12 -20.33 10.30
N ILE A 146 -7.69 -21.15 9.34
CA ILE A 146 -8.55 -21.63 8.24
C ILE A 146 -9.84 -22.26 8.79
N GLN A 147 -9.75 -23.02 9.88
CA GLN A 147 -10.91 -23.64 10.52
C GLN A 147 -11.93 -22.60 11.02
N ASN A 148 -11.47 -21.55 11.71
CA ASN A 148 -12.36 -20.51 12.24
C ASN A 148 -12.88 -19.57 11.15
N ILE A 149 -12.10 -19.35 10.09
CA ILE A 149 -12.59 -18.62 8.92
C ILE A 149 -13.68 -19.43 8.22
N ASN A 150 -13.45 -20.73 8.01
CA ASN A 150 -14.39 -21.61 7.33
C ASN A 150 -15.73 -21.73 8.07
N SER A 151 -15.72 -21.74 9.41
CA SER A 151 -16.96 -21.77 10.21
C SER A 151 -17.80 -20.50 10.07
N ARG A 152 -17.21 -19.41 9.55
CA ARG A 152 -17.88 -18.12 9.30
C ARG A 152 -18.25 -17.89 7.84
N ILE A 153 -17.97 -18.82 6.94
CA ILE A 153 -18.34 -18.71 5.51
C ILE A 153 -19.82 -18.37 5.30
N PRO A 154 -20.80 -18.98 6.01
CA PRO A 154 -22.20 -18.62 5.85
C PRO A 154 -22.49 -17.14 6.15
N ASP A 155 -21.89 -16.61 7.22
CA ASP A 155 -22.05 -15.21 7.60
C ASP A 155 -21.53 -14.26 6.49
N ILE A 156 -20.38 -14.62 5.89
CA ILE A 156 -19.76 -13.86 4.79
C ILE A 156 -20.62 -13.96 3.53
N LEU A 157 -21.09 -15.15 3.17
CA LEU A 157 -21.94 -15.37 1.99
C LEU A 157 -23.20 -14.51 2.04
N GLU A 158 -23.88 -14.45 3.19
CA GLU A 158 -25.05 -13.59 3.37
C GLU A 158 -24.72 -12.10 3.12
N GLU A 159 -23.56 -11.58 3.57
CA GLU A 159 -23.15 -10.18 3.28
C GLU A 159 -22.85 -9.97 1.78
N VAL A 160 -22.31 -10.98 1.09
CA VAL A 160 -22.03 -10.91 -0.35
C VAL A 160 -23.30 -11.07 -1.19
N GLU A 161 -24.30 -11.82 -0.71
CA GLU A 161 -25.63 -11.88 -1.31
C GLU A 161 -26.35 -10.53 -1.19
N ASP A 162 -26.26 -9.88 -0.03
CA ASP A 162 -26.73 -8.51 0.15
C ASP A 162 -26.02 -7.54 -0.81
N PHE A 163 -24.71 -7.71 -1.01
CA PHE A 163 -23.96 -6.92 -2.00
C PHE A 163 -24.53 -7.08 -3.41
N ALA A 164 -24.76 -8.32 -3.85
CA ALA A 164 -25.34 -8.60 -5.15
C ALA A 164 -26.74 -7.97 -5.29
N ALA A 165 -27.57 -8.00 -4.23
CA ALA A 165 -28.86 -7.33 -4.22
C ALA A 165 -28.74 -5.80 -4.34
N VAL A 166 -27.77 -5.20 -3.65
CA VAL A 166 -27.47 -3.76 -3.77
C VAL A 166 -27.02 -3.40 -5.19
N LEU A 167 -26.14 -4.21 -5.80
CA LEU A 167 -25.71 -4.00 -7.18
C LEU A 167 -26.85 -4.17 -8.18
N LYS A 168 -27.75 -5.14 -7.94
CA LYS A 168 -28.95 -5.34 -8.76
C LYS A 168 -29.88 -4.13 -8.76
N ASN A 169 -29.96 -3.38 -7.67
CA ASN A 169 -30.73 -2.13 -7.63
C ASN A 169 -30.08 -0.99 -8.43
N LYS A 170 -28.79 -1.12 -8.77
CA LYS A 170 -28.03 -0.17 -9.60
C LYS A 170 -27.90 -0.62 -11.05
N ALA A 171 -28.04 -1.92 -11.31
CA ALA A 171 -27.97 -2.51 -12.63
C ALA A 171 -29.20 -2.15 -13.46
N GLY A 172 -28.98 -1.94 -14.75
CA GLY A 172 -30.06 -1.87 -15.72
C GLY A 172 -30.59 -3.27 -16.05
N LYS A 173 -31.74 -3.33 -16.70
CA LYS A 173 -32.50 -4.56 -16.98
C LYS A 173 -32.81 -4.68 -18.46
N ASP A 174 -33.08 -5.90 -18.89
CA ASP A 174 -33.62 -6.19 -20.23
C ASP A 174 -32.75 -5.63 -21.37
N GLY A 175 -31.43 -5.82 -21.32
CA GLY A 175 -30.54 -5.34 -22.38
C GLY A 175 -29.97 -3.93 -22.17
N HIS A 176 -30.25 -3.29 -21.02
CA HIS A 176 -29.90 -1.90 -20.77
C HIS A 176 -28.94 -1.76 -19.60
N TRP A 177 -27.99 -0.81 -19.74
CA TRP A 177 -27.11 -0.41 -18.67
C TRP A 177 -27.81 0.45 -17.61
N GLY A 178 -27.44 0.26 -16.35
CA GLY A 178 -27.88 1.08 -15.23
C GLY A 178 -27.11 2.38 -15.08
N GLU A 179 -27.38 3.11 -14.01
CA GLU A 179 -26.69 4.36 -13.71
C GLU A 179 -25.20 4.15 -13.43
N VAL A 180 -24.37 5.12 -13.82
CA VAL A 180 -22.94 5.13 -13.50
C VAL A 180 -22.67 5.48 -12.03
N PHE A 181 -21.77 4.75 -11.38
CA PHE A 181 -21.41 5.00 -9.99
C PHE A 181 -19.96 4.60 -9.65
N TYR A 182 -19.45 5.13 -8.53
CA TYR A 182 -18.14 4.74 -8.00
C TYR A 182 -18.19 3.34 -7.40
N PHE A 183 -17.45 2.40 -7.98
CA PHE A 183 -17.43 1.02 -7.50
C PHE A 183 -16.74 0.90 -6.14
N GLU A 184 -15.69 1.69 -5.92
CA GLU A 184 -14.92 1.74 -4.67
C GLU A 184 -15.82 1.86 -3.45
N LYS A 185 -16.78 2.81 -3.46
CA LYS A 185 -17.68 3.04 -2.33
C LYS A 185 -18.56 1.81 -2.04
N ALA A 186 -19.04 1.13 -3.08
CA ALA A 186 -19.84 -0.08 -2.93
C ALA A 186 -19.00 -1.21 -2.31
N THR A 187 -17.79 -1.44 -2.83
CA THR A 187 -16.88 -2.47 -2.32
C THR A 187 -16.38 -2.17 -0.90
N THR A 188 -16.12 -0.90 -0.55
CA THR A 188 -15.74 -0.50 0.81
C THR A 188 -16.85 -0.81 1.82
N ASN A 189 -18.11 -0.54 1.45
CA ASN A 189 -19.24 -0.84 2.33
C ASN A 189 -19.40 -2.36 2.54
N LEU A 190 -19.22 -3.17 1.48
CA LEU A 190 -19.19 -4.63 1.60
C LEU A 190 -18.11 -5.09 2.59
N THR A 191 -16.87 -4.65 2.40
CA THR A 191 -15.76 -5.07 3.26
C THR A 191 -15.99 -4.67 4.71
N LEU A 192 -16.56 -3.48 4.94
CA LEU A 192 -16.89 -3.04 6.29
C LEU A 192 -17.96 -3.92 6.94
N ASP A 193 -19.03 -4.27 6.20
CA ASP A 193 -20.07 -5.18 6.67
C ASP A 193 -19.49 -6.59 6.96
N VAL A 194 -18.71 -7.16 6.04
CA VAL A 194 -18.06 -8.49 6.21
C VAL A 194 -17.14 -8.52 7.43
N ILE A 195 -16.26 -7.53 7.61
CA ILE A 195 -15.32 -7.49 8.74
C ILE A 195 -16.08 -7.41 10.07
N ILE A 196 -17.08 -6.54 10.17
CA ILE A 196 -17.85 -6.41 11.41
C ILE A 196 -18.73 -7.63 11.66
N ARG A 197 -19.34 -8.21 10.62
CA ARG A 197 -20.08 -9.47 10.71
C ARG A 197 -19.18 -10.59 11.22
N PHE A 198 -17.96 -10.71 10.70
CA PHE A 198 -16.99 -11.74 11.07
C PHE A 198 -16.54 -11.62 12.53
N PHE A 199 -16.13 -10.44 12.99
CA PHE A 199 -15.57 -10.27 14.34
C PHE A 199 -16.62 -10.05 15.44
N ARG A 200 -17.75 -9.44 15.11
CA ARG A 200 -18.74 -9.00 16.11
C ARG A 200 -20.09 -9.69 15.97
N ASN A 201 -20.32 -10.43 14.89
CA ASN A 201 -21.62 -11.06 14.61
C ASN A 201 -22.76 -10.03 14.55
N ILE A 202 -22.48 -8.85 14.00
CA ILE A 202 -23.41 -7.72 13.86
C ILE A 202 -23.57 -7.40 12.37
N ARG A 203 -24.82 -7.24 11.92
CA ARG A 203 -25.18 -6.72 10.58
C ARG A 203 -25.28 -5.20 10.65
N MET A 204 -24.38 -4.48 9.98
CA MET A 204 -24.45 -3.01 9.95
C MET A 204 -25.32 -2.49 8.79
N ASN A 205 -25.40 -3.25 7.70
CA ASN A 205 -26.15 -2.89 6.50
C ASN A 205 -25.63 -1.58 5.85
N GLU A 206 -24.33 -1.34 5.92
CA GLU A 206 -23.68 -0.16 5.30
C GLU A 206 -23.88 -0.15 3.79
N GLN A 207 -23.93 -1.33 3.17
CA GLN A 207 -24.15 -1.52 1.75
C GLN A 207 -25.47 -0.89 1.25
N TRP A 208 -26.48 -0.82 2.12
CA TRP A 208 -27.80 -0.26 1.81
C TRP A 208 -27.91 1.26 1.99
N GLY A 209 -26.78 1.95 2.18
CA GLY A 209 -26.71 3.41 2.25
C GLY A 209 -27.04 4.02 3.63
N LYS A 210 -27.19 3.19 4.67
CA LYS A 210 -27.31 3.65 6.06
C LYS A 210 -25.91 3.71 6.68
N SER A 211 -25.39 4.90 6.94
CA SER A 211 -24.16 5.02 7.73
C SER A 211 -24.45 4.76 9.21
N SER A 212 -23.95 3.64 9.72
CA SER A 212 -24.06 3.27 11.12
C SER A 212 -23.23 4.21 12.01
N PRO A 213 -23.56 4.28 13.32
CA PRO A 213 -22.75 5.01 14.28
C PRO A 213 -21.28 4.57 14.31
N ILE A 214 -21.00 3.28 14.07
CA ILE A 214 -19.64 2.73 14.04
C ILE A 214 -18.89 3.27 12.82
N CYS A 215 -19.50 3.23 11.64
CA CYS A 215 -18.91 3.78 10.42
C CYS A 215 -18.60 5.27 10.57
N ASN A 216 -19.54 6.05 11.10
CA ASN A 216 -19.34 7.47 11.37
C ASN A 216 -18.20 7.71 12.38
N ALA A 217 -18.11 6.91 13.44
CA ALA A 217 -17.03 7.01 14.42
C ALA A 217 -15.67 6.62 13.83
N LEU A 218 -15.61 5.60 12.96
CA LEU A 218 -14.39 5.23 12.24
C LEU A 218 -13.95 6.32 11.27
N GLN A 219 -14.87 6.93 10.53
CA GLN A 219 -14.58 8.06 9.65
C GLN A 219 -14.09 9.30 10.43
N ASP A 220 -14.77 9.64 11.54
CA ASP A 220 -14.32 10.70 12.44
C ASP A 220 -12.90 10.40 12.99
N SER A 221 -12.62 9.13 13.32
CA SER A 221 -11.29 8.71 13.77
C SER A 221 -10.21 8.94 12.71
N ILE A 222 -10.51 8.76 11.42
CA ILE A 222 -9.57 9.06 10.33
C ILE A 222 -9.16 10.53 10.35
N SER A 223 -10.10 11.44 10.62
CA SER A 223 -9.80 12.89 10.71
C SER A 223 -8.90 13.24 11.90
N ARG A 224 -8.87 12.39 12.93
CA ARG A 224 -8.06 12.55 14.15
C ARG A 224 -6.70 11.87 14.08
N LEU A 225 -6.47 11.02 13.07
CA LEU A 225 -5.15 10.51 12.79
C LEU A 225 -4.28 11.70 12.36
N TYR A 226 -3.35 12.09 13.22
CA TYR A 226 -2.37 13.13 12.89
C TYR A 226 -1.45 12.57 11.80
N PHE A 227 -1.79 12.82 10.54
CA PHE A 227 -0.87 12.63 9.44
C PHE A 227 0.25 13.65 9.59
N PHE A 228 1.49 13.19 9.63
CA PHE A 228 2.65 14.06 9.65
C PHE A 228 2.61 14.95 8.40
N VAL A 229 2.31 16.25 8.58
CA VAL A 229 2.35 17.23 7.49
C VAL A 229 3.81 17.63 7.28
N ASN A 230 4.56 16.84 6.50
CA ASN A 230 5.76 17.36 5.85
C ASN A 230 5.34 18.23 4.66
N ILE A 231 6.12 19.23 4.26
CA ILE A 231 5.83 20.05 3.06
C ILE A 231 5.75 19.18 1.78
N GLY A 232 6.37 18.00 1.75
CA GLY A 232 6.15 16.99 0.70
C GLY A 232 4.80 16.26 0.77
N ASN A 233 4.18 16.20 1.96
CA ASN A 233 2.85 15.62 2.20
C ASN A 233 1.72 16.66 2.05
N ILE A 234 2.02 17.93 1.75
CA ILE A 234 1.01 18.89 1.25
C ILE A 234 0.55 18.47 -0.17
N VAL A 235 1.43 17.76 -0.86
CA VAL A 235 1.20 17.24 -2.19
C VAL A 235 0.34 15.96 -2.04
N GLN A 236 0.74 15.01 -1.20
CA GLN A 236 0.09 13.69 -1.06
C GLN A 236 -1.10 13.65 -0.08
N ASN A 237 -2.23 13.12 -0.55
CA ASN A 237 -3.51 13.04 0.15
C ASN A 237 -3.42 12.23 1.47
N PRO A 238 -3.99 12.70 2.59
CA PRO A 238 -4.04 11.95 3.85
C PRO A 238 -4.60 10.51 3.73
N TYR A 239 -5.48 10.24 2.77
CA TYR A 239 -6.04 8.90 2.55
C TYR A 239 -5.03 7.88 2.00
N ALA A 240 -3.92 8.31 1.38
CA ALA A 240 -2.92 7.43 0.78
C ALA A 240 -1.85 6.92 1.77
N ILE A 241 -1.85 7.39 3.03
CA ILE A 241 -0.73 7.20 3.96
C ILE A 241 -0.83 5.91 4.78
N ILE A 242 -2.05 5.41 5.04
CA ILE A 242 -2.26 4.19 5.84
C ILE A 242 -1.60 2.94 5.20
N PRO A 243 -1.73 2.70 3.88
CA PRO A 243 -1.03 1.58 3.23
C PRO A 243 0.50 1.75 3.23
N THR A 244 0.99 2.98 3.12
CA THR A 244 2.43 3.29 3.04
C THR A 244 3.16 2.92 4.33
N LEU A 245 2.56 3.14 5.50
CA LEU A 245 3.19 2.82 6.79
C LEU A 245 3.16 1.33 7.13
N ALA A 246 2.20 0.58 6.57
CA ALA A 246 2.16 -0.89 6.71
C ALA A 246 3.29 -1.60 5.95
N GLN A 247 3.88 -0.96 4.93
CA GLN A 247 5.00 -1.48 4.13
C GLN A 247 6.39 -1.22 4.78
N CYS A 248 6.44 -0.37 5.81
CA CYS A 248 7.67 -0.04 6.53
C CYS A 248 7.99 -1.10 7.59
N ALA A 249 8.76 -2.13 7.24
CA ALA A 249 9.34 -3.05 8.23
C ALA A 249 10.69 -2.53 8.72
N VAL A 250 10.78 -2.09 9.97
CA VAL A 250 12.08 -1.81 10.61
C VAL A 250 12.65 -3.12 11.14
N VAL A 251 13.78 -3.54 10.57
CA VAL A 251 14.47 -4.81 10.87
C VAL A 251 15.63 -4.58 11.86
N SER A 252 16.02 -5.64 12.59
CA SER A 252 16.81 -5.62 13.83
C SER A 252 18.19 -4.97 13.81
N GLN A 253 18.73 -4.78 15.03
CA GLN A 253 20.06 -4.24 15.27
C GLN A 253 21.08 -5.31 14.91
N ALA A 254 22.06 -4.95 14.08
CA ALA A 254 23.00 -5.86 13.39
C ALA A 254 22.38 -6.74 12.29
N PHE A 255 21.15 -6.44 11.83
CA PHE A 255 20.71 -6.92 10.54
C PHE A 255 21.49 -6.18 9.44
N PHE A 256 22.01 -6.95 8.51
CA PHE A 256 22.63 -6.40 7.31
C PHE A 256 21.81 -6.89 6.13
N LEU A 257 21.42 -5.96 5.28
CA LEU A 257 21.02 -6.35 3.93
C LEU A 257 22.30 -6.78 3.21
N VAL A 258 22.33 -8.03 2.77
CA VAL A 258 23.45 -8.57 1.99
C VAL A 258 23.02 -8.61 0.54
N GLY A 259 23.74 -7.90 -0.32
CA GLY A 259 23.47 -7.98 -1.76
C GLY A 259 23.70 -9.42 -2.25
N PRO A 260 22.85 -9.95 -3.16
CA PRO A 260 22.99 -11.31 -3.66
C PRO A 260 24.42 -11.58 -4.15
N PRO A 261 25.04 -12.71 -3.78
CA PRO A 261 26.36 -13.07 -4.29
C PRO A 261 26.39 -13.01 -5.83
N GLY A 262 27.41 -12.39 -6.41
CA GLY A 262 27.50 -12.20 -7.87
C GLY A 262 26.60 -11.11 -8.45
N SER A 263 25.96 -10.26 -7.63
CA SER A 263 25.28 -9.07 -8.17
C SER A 263 26.28 -8.05 -8.70
N ASP A 264 26.34 -7.92 -10.04
CA ASP A 264 27.18 -6.95 -10.75
C ASP A 264 26.80 -5.48 -10.48
N SER A 265 25.73 -5.25 -9.70
CA SER A 265 25.26 -3.92 -9.28
C SER A 265 26.16 -3.26 -8.24
N GLY A 266 27.28 -3.88 -7.85
CA GLY A 266 28.20 -3.35 -6.85
C GLY A 266 27.79 -3.66 -5.41
N PHE A 267 26.74 -4.46 -5.20
CA PHE A 267 26.26 -4.90 -3.89
C PHE A 267 26.66 -6.35 -3.54
N GLY A 268 27.24 -7.11 -4.47
CA GLY A 268 27.53 -8.53 -4.29
C GLY A 268 28.30 -8.84 -3.02
N GLY A 269 27.66 -9.57 -2.09
CA GLY A 269 28.23 -9.96 -0.80
C GLY A 269 28.49 -8.82 0.20
N LYS A 270 28.16 -7.57 -0.15
CA LYS A 270 28.36 -6.42 0.74
C LYS A 270 27.25 -6.36 1.79
N LYS A 271 27.66 -6.15 3.04
CA LYS A 271 26.78 -5.92 4.18
C LYS A 271 26.41 -4.45 4.28
N MET A 272 25.15 -4.12 4.11
CA MET A 272 24.64 -2.77 4.30
C MET A 272 24.05 -2.61 5.70
N PRO A 273 24.55 -1.66 6.53
CA PRO A 273 24.00 -1.45 7.85
C PRO A 273 22.59 -0.86 7.74
N THR A 274 21.63 -1.47 8.43
CA THR A 274 20.26 -0.94 8.53
C THR A 274 20.07 -0.02 9.74
N ASP A 275 21.05 0.02 10.67
CA ASP A 275 20.96 0.85 11.86
C ASP A 275 20.86 2.34 11.50
N GLY A 276 19.82 2.99 12.01
CA GLY A 276 19.52 4.39 11.73
C GLY A 276 18.88 4.67 10.37
N PHE A 277 18.47 3.64 9.62
CA PHE A 277 17.71 3.74 8.37
C PHE A 277 16.29 3.20 8.55
N ILE A 278 15.31 3.84 7.90
CA ILE A 278 13.99 3.25 7.69
C ILE A 278 14.12 2.31 6.49
N VAL A 279 13.77 1.04 6.67
CA VAL A 279 13.80 0.03 5.60
C VAL A 279 12.40 -0.07 4.99
N TRP A 280 12.35 0.02 3.68
CA TRP A 280 11.16 -0.18 2.86
C TRP A 280 11.37 -1.47 2.08
N ASP A 281 10.36 -2.31 2.07
CA ASP A 281 10.33 -3.62 1.41
C ASP A 281 10.42 -3.52 -0.13
N GLY A 282 9.91 -2.43 -0.71
CA GLY A 282 9.93 -2.18 -2.15
C GLY A 282 8.94 -3.06 -2.93
N SER A 283 7.93 -3.61 -2.27
CA SER A 283 6.91 -4.49 -2.89
C SER A 283 6.30 -3.89 -4.15
N TRP A 284 5.97 -2.59 -4.13
CA TRP A 284 5.46 -1.89 -5.31
C TRP A 284 6.42 -1.94 -6.51
N ALA A 285 7.73 -1.74 -6.27
CA ALA A 285 8.74 -1.80 -7.33
C ALA A 285 8.98 -3.25 -7.82
N ILE A 286 8.87 -4.23 -6.93
CA ILE A 286 8.95 -5.66 -7.26
C ILE A 286 7.76 -6.09 -8.13
N HIS A 287 6.54 -5.63 -7.81
CA HIS A 287 5.32 -5.95 -8.57
C HIS A 287 5.31 -5.33 -9.97
N HIS A 288 6.13 -4.30 -10.20
CA HIS A 288 6.27 -3.58 -11.48
C HIS A 288 7.65 -3.79 -12.10
N ASP A 289 8.30 -4.93 -11.80
CA ASP A 289 9.59 -5.29 -12.37
C ASP A 289 9.40 -6.10 -13.68
N PRO A 290 9.78 -5.59 -14.87
CA PRO A 290 9.60 -6.31 -16.13
C PRO A 290 10.54 -7.51 -16.28
N GLU A 291 11.57 -7.63 -15.44
CA GLU A 291 12.41 -8.83 -15.35
C GLU A 291 11.71 -9.94 -14.55
N LEU A 292 10.81 -9.60 -13.63
CA LEU A 292 10.03 -10.57 -12.84
C LEU A 292 8.64 -10.83 -13.42
N TRP A 293 8.07 -9.85 -14.11
CA TRP A 293 6.70 -9.86 -14.61
C TRP A 293 6.69 -9.51 -16.10
N HIS A 294 6.60 -10.52 -16.95
CA HIS A 294 6.49 -10.28 -18.39
C HIS A 294 5.14 -9.60 -18.74
N ARG A 295 5.18 -8.61 -19.66
CA ARG A 295 4.01 -7.83 -20.10
C ARG A 295 3.24 -7.18 -18.93
N LEU A 296 3.96 -6.38 -18.14
CA LEU A 296 3.46 -5.67 -16.96
C LEU A 296 2.17 -4.88 -17.15
N ASP A 297 2.07 -4.17 -18.28
CA ASP A 297 0.95 -3.27 -18.56
C ASP A 297 -0.35 -4.03 -18.93
N GLU A 298 -0.30 -5.37 -18.94
CA GLU A 298 -1.41 -6.22 -19.32
C GLU A 298 -1.96 -7.01 -18.13
N PHE A 299 -3.29 -7.03 -18.03
CA PHE A 299 -4.02 -7.88 -17.10
C PHE A 299 -4.04 -9.32 -17.62
N LEU A 300 -3.11 -10.15 -17.14
CA LEU A 300 -2.92 -11.54 -17.55
C LEU A 300 -3.07 -12.49 -16.34
N PRO A 301 -4.28 -12.93 -15.99
CA PRO A 301 -4.50 -13.90 -14.91
C PRO A 301 -3.75 -15.22 -15.12
N GLU A 302 -3.50 -15.60 -16.37
CA GLU A 302 -2.85 -16.84 -16.78
C GLU A 302 -1.43 -16.99 -16.20
N ARG A 303 -0.79 -15.87 -15.81
CA ARG A 303 0.51 -15.87 -15.12
C ARG A 303 0.51 -16.65 -13.80
N PHE A 304 -0.66 -16.81 -13.19
CA PHE A 304 -0.86 -17.55 -11.94
C PHE A 304 -1.40 -18.96 -12.15
N LEU A 305 -1.65 -19.35 -13.40
CA LEU A 305 -2.12 -20.68 -13.79
C LEU A 305 -1.01 -21.54 -14.40
N THR A 306 0.09 -20.91 -14.83
CA THR A 306 1.22 -21.63 -15.39
C THR A 306 2.07 -22.29 -14.30
N THR A 307 2.33 -23.58 -14.45
CA THR A 307 3.21 -24.37 -13.59
C THR A 307 4.58 -24.61 -14.22
N ASP A 308 4.76 -24.25 -15.50
CA ASP A 308 6.02 -24.37 -16.22
C ASP A 308 6.93 -23.19 -15.87
N HIS A 309 7.99 -23.46 -15.11
CA HIS A 309 8.99 -22.48 -14.71
C HIS A 309 9.74 -21.84 -15.89
N GLN A 310 9.70 -22.43 -17.09
CA GLN A 310 10.32 -21.87 -18.30
C GLN A 310 9.38 -20.92 -19.05
N ASN A 311 8.09 -20.91 -18.70
CA ASN A 311 7.12 -20.01 -19.32
C ASN A 311 7.47 -18.56 -18.94
N PRO A 312 7.58 -17.62 -19.89
CA PRO A 312 7.84 -16.21 -19.60
C PRO A 312 6.81 -15.55 -18.67
N LEU A 313 5.58 -16.10 -18.60
CA LEU A 313 4.55 -15.64 -17.69
C LEU A 313 4.66 -16.21 -16.27
N TYR A 314 5.53 -17.20 -16.04
CA TYR A 314 5.71 -17.80 -14.72
C TYR A 314 6.22 -16.75 -13.74
N ALA A 315 5.40 -16.43 -12.73
CA ALA A 315 5.79 -15.51 -11.68
C ALA A 315 6.76 -16.21 -10.70
N PRO A 316 7.98 -15.68 -10.48
CA PRO A 316 8.91 -16.27 -9.54
C PRO A 316 8.33 -16.37 -8.12
N PRO A 317 8.72 -17.39 -7.32
CA PRO A 317 8.32 -17.47 -5.92
C PRO A 317 8.66 -16.17 -5.18
N ASN A 318 7.76 -15.70 -4.32
CA ASN A 318 7.87 -14.44 -3.58
C ASN A 318 7.89 -13.15 -4.42
N ALA A 319 7.67 -13.19 -5.73
CA ALA A 319 7.52 -11.97 -6.54
C ALA A 319 6.23 -11.21 -6.16
N LEU A 320 5.13 -11.94 -5.89
CA LEU A 320 3.89 -11.35 -5.37
C LEU A 320 3.96 -11.20 -3.85
N ARG A 321 3.78 -9.97 -3.38
CA ARG A 321 3.95 -9.57 -1.97
C ARG A 321 2.74 -8.82 -1.41
N SER A 322 1.53 -9.04 -1.95
CA SER A 322 0.32 -8.30 -1.54
C SER A 322 -0.02 -8.39 -0.04
N PHE A 323 0.45 -9.45 0.63
CA PHE A 323 0.26 -9.69 2.06
C PHE A 323 1.59 -9.78 2.83
N GLU A 324 2.69 -9.41 2.16
CA GLU A 324 4.07 -9.61 2.60
C GLU A 324 4.39 -11.07 3.00
N ALA A 325 5.60 -11.30 3.52
CA ALA A 325 5.98 -12.60 4.07
C ALA A 325 6.78 -12.47 5.37
N GLY A 326 6.94 -13.60 6.06
CA GLY A 326 7.61 -13.68 7.35
C GLY A 326 6.66 -13.50 8.53
N PRO A 327 7.17 -13.39 9.77
CA PRO A 327 6.36 -13.43 10.98
C PRO A 327 5.42 -12.22 11.17
N ARG A 328 5.58 -11.16 10.36
CA ARG A 328 4.74 -9.95 10.35
C ARG A 328 3.89 -9.84 9.09
N ASN A 329 3.70 -10.93 8.35
CA ASN A 329 2.78 -10.96 7.22
C ASN A 329 1.33 -10.70 7.67
N CYS A 330 0.44 -10.45 6.71
CA CYS A 330 -0.96 -10.20 7.03
C CYS A 330 -1.62 -11.44 7.62
N ILE A 331 -1.98 -11.38 8.91
CA ILE A 331 -2.74 -12.43 9.59
C ILE A 331 -4.14 -12.66 8.97
N GLY A 332 -4.69 -11.62 8.31
CA GLY A 332 -6.01 -11.64 7.68
C GLY A 332 -6.01 -12.11 6.22
N GLN A 333 -4.88 -12.54 5.66
CA GLN A 333 -4.75 -12.87 4.24
C GLN A 333 -5.81 -13.87 3.75
N HIS A 334 -6.05 -14.95 4.50
CA HIS A 334 -7.02 -15.97 4.10
C HIS A 334 -8.44 -15.43 4.06
N LEU A 335 -8.83 -14.62 5.04
CA LEU A 335 -10.16 -13.99 5.10
C LEU A 335 -10.34 -13.01 3.93
N ALA A 336 -9.35 -12.16 3.67
CA ALA A 336 -9.39 -11.19 2.58
C ALA A 336 -9.51 -11.86 1.21
N ILE A 337 -8.71 -12.90 0.94
CA ILE A 337 -8.80 -13.64 -0.32
C ILE A 337 -10.13 -14.38 -0.46
N LEU A 338 -10.65 -14.96 0.62
CA LEU A 338 -11.94 -15.62 0.63
C LEU A 338 -13.07 -14.64 0.29
N GLU A 339 -13.14 -13.50 0.98
CA GLU A 339 -14.11 -12.44 0.73
C GLU A 339 -14.06 -11.98 -0.73
N ILE A 340 -12.87 -11.64 -1.24
CA ILE A 340 -12.68 -11.19 -2.63
C ILE A 340 -13.16 -12.26 -3.61
N LYS A 341 -12.81 -13.53 -3.39
CA LYS A 341 -13.24 -14.63 -4.27
C LYS A 341 -14.76 -14.77 -4.29
N LEU A 342 -15.42 -14.76 -3.13
CA LEU A 342 -16.87 -14.88 -3.05
C LEU A 342 -17.56 -13.71 -3.74
N ALA A 343 -17.10 -12.48 -3.50
CA ALA A 343 -17.62 -11.27 -4.14
C ALA A 343 -17.46 -11.32 -5.66
N VAL A 344 -16.25 -11.62 -6.16
CA VAL A 344 -15.97 -11.70 -7.60
C VAL A 344 -16.82 -12.77 -8.27
N VAL A 345 -16.95 -13.96 -7.67
CA VAL A 345 -17.76 -15.05 -8.23
C VAL A 345 -19.23 -14.65 -8.32
N LEU A 346 -19.81 -14.07 -7.27
CA LEU A 346 -21.21 -13.66 -7.29
C LEU A 346 -21.46 -12.53 -8.28
N VAL A 347 -20.60 -11.52 -8.28
CA VAL A 347 -20.68 -10.40 -9.21
C VAL A 347 -20.57 -10.86 -10.68
N ALA A 348 -19.57 -11.68 -11.01
CA ALA A 348 -19.35 -12.19 -12.37
C ALA A 348 -20.47 -13.12 -12.85
N ARG A 349 -21.21 -13.75 -11.95
CA ARG A 349 -22.36 -14.60 -12.28
C ARG A 349 -23.63 -13.81 -12.56
N CYS A 350 -23.74 -12.59 -12.03
CA CYS A 350 -24.98 -11.82 -12.02
C CYS A 350 -24.95 -10.61 -12.94
N PHE A 351 -23.77 -10.05 -13.22
CA PHE A 351 -23.66 -8.76 -13.90
C PHE A 351 -22.61 -8.75 -15.02
N ASP A 352 -22.97 -8.12 -16.13
CA ASP A 352 -21.98 -7.54 -17.03
C ASP A 352 -21.56 -6.16 -16.51
N ILE A 353 -20.26 -5.84 -16.62
CA ILE A 353 -19.66 -4.64 -16.03
C ILE A 353 -18.87 -3.90 -17.10
N GLU A 354 -19.09 -2.59 -17.18
CA GLU A 354 -18.31 -1.72 -18.06
C GLU A 354 -17.77 -0.50 -17.30
N VAL A 355 -16.52 -0.14 -17.56
CA VAL A 355 -15.93 1.11 -17.07
C VAL A 355 -16.55 2.28 -17.83
N ALA A 356 -17.14 3.25 -17.12
CA ALA A 356 -18.02 4.25 -17.71
C ALA A 356 -17.56 5.70 -17.43
N TRP A 357 -16.27 5.98 -17.64
CA TRP A 357 -15.68 7.30 -17.35
C TRP A 357 -16.23 8.44 -18.21
N GLU A 358 -16.48 8.19 -19.48
CA GLU A 358 -16.98 9.23 -20.38
C GLU A 358 -18.41 9.64 -20.04
N GLU A 359 -19.23 8.66 -19.67
CA GLU A 359 -20.60 8.88 -19.22
C GLU A 359 -20.64 9.63 -17.89
N TRP A 360 -19.77 9.25 -16.95
CA TRP A 360 -19.58 9.99 -15.71
C TRP A 360 -19.27 11.47 -15.94
N ASP A 361 -18.35 11.78 -16.86
CA ASP A 361 -18.01 13.16 -17.20
C ASP A 361 -19.21 13.91 -17.77
N ARG A 362 -19.97 13.28 -18.68
CA ARG A 362 -21.17 13.88 -19.27
C ARG A 362 -22.20 14.21 -18.20
N VAL A 363 -22.53 13.26 -17.33
CA VAL A 363 -23.55 13.44 -16.27
C VAL A 363 -23.14 14.51 -15.26
N ASN A 364 -21.86 14.59 -14.89
CA ASN A 364 -21.38 15.53 -13.87
C ASN A 364 -20.96 16.90 -14.42
N SER A 365 -20.78 17.06 -15.73
CA SER A 365 -20.54 18.36 -16.38
C SER A 365 -21.69 19.37 -16.20
N LEU A 366 -22.88 18.89 -15.80
CA LEU A 366 -24.11 19.68 -15.65
C LEU A 366 -24.40 20.15 -14.21
N LYS A 367 -23.55 19.80 -13.22
CA LYS A 367 -23.71 20.25 -11.83
C LYS A 367 -22.64 21.29 -11.46
N PRO A 368 -22.93 22.61 -11.56
CA PRO A 368 -22.05 23.60 -10.98
C PRO A 368 -22.34 23.61 -9.47
N ILE A 369 -21.37 23.18 -8.64
CA ILE A 369 -21.04 23.72 -7.29
C ILE A 369 -20.03 22.79 -6.57
N LEU A 370 -18.85 23.36 -6.24
CA LEU A 370 -17.91 23.01 -5.16
C LEU A 370 -17.17 21.65 -5.16
N VAL A 371 -16.80 21.08 -6.31
CA VAL A 371 -15.69 20.10 -6.38
C VAL A 371 -14.74 20.42 -7.53
N GLU A 372 -14.29 21.67 -7.63
CA GLU A 372 -13.04 21.97 -8.32
C GLU A 372 -11.88 21.88 -7.31
N ARG A 373 -11.30 20.69 -7.20
CA ARG A 373 -9.86 20.54 -6.92
C ARG A 373 -9.32 19.40 -7.76
N MET A 374 -8.87 19.79 -8.96
CA MET A 374 -7.82 19.19 -9.79
C MET A 374 -7.70 17.65 -9.80
N ALA A 375 -7.80 17.09 -11.02
CA ALA A 375 -7.21 15.81 -11.47
C ALA A 375 -8.09 14.56 -11.75
N PRO A 376 -9.32 14.62 -12.33
CA PRO A 376 -9.94 13.41 -12.88
C PRO A 376 -9.11 12.79 -14.04
N LYS A 377 -8.54 13.62 -14.93
CA LYS A 377 -7.78 13.14 -16.11
C LYS A 377 -6.44 12.45 -15.77
N LYS A 378 -5.72 12.92 -14.74
CA LYS A 378 -4.49 12.25 -14.30
C LYS A 378 -4.78 10.97 -13.50
N ARG A 379 -5.82 10.97 -12.65
CA ARG A 379 -6.23 9.80 -11.84
C ARG A 379 -6.68 8.61 -12.69
N ARG A 380 -7.35 8.85 -13.82
CA ARG A 380 -7.68 7.78 -14.81
C ARG A 380 -6.47 6.95 -15.23
N LYS A 381 -5.32 7.60 -15.38
CA LYS A 381 -4.08 6.97 -15.84
C LYS A 381 -3.47 6.04 -14.77
N PHE A 382 -3.83 6.21 -13.50
CA PHE A 382 -3.29 5.45 -12.37
C PHE A 382 -4.30 4.46 -11.76
N GLY A 383 -5.53 4.36 -12.29
CA GLY A 383 -6.52 3.35 -11.87
C GLY A 383 -7.07 3.50 -10.44
N GLU A 384 -6.81 4.62 -9.77
CA GLU A 384 -7.10 4.78 -8.32
C GLU A 384 -8.58 4.90 -7.97
N ILE A 385 -9.43 5.20 -8.95
CA ILE A 385 -10.89 5.22 -8.80
C ILE A 385 -11.45 4.46 -10.00
N VAL A 386 -12.55 3.71 -9.84
CA VAL A 386 -13.22 3.05 -10.96
C VAL A 386 -14.70 3.44 -10.94
N VAL A 387 -15.14 4.06 -12.03
CA VAL A 387 -16.57 4.32 -12.27
C VAL A 387 -17.08 3.26 -13.23
N ILE A 388 -18.15 2.59 -12.85
CA ILE A 388 -18.76 1.52 -13.63
C ILE A 388 -20.25 1.77 -13.85
N LYS A 389 -20.79 1.05 -14.83
CA LYS A 389 -22.22 0.76 -15.00
C LYS A 389 -22.40 -0.75 -15.06
N LEU A 390 -23.59 -1.21 -14.71
CA LEU A 390 -23.92 -2.62 -14.60
C LEU A 390 -25.17 -2.96 -15.41
N GLU A 391 -25.21 -4.16 -15.95
CA GLU A 391 -26.38 -4.78 -16.57
C GLU A 391 -26.58 -6.18 -15.96
N GLU A 392 -27.83 -6.56 -15.68
CA GLU A 392 -28.15 -7.90 -15.18
C GLU A 392 -28.02 -8.95 -16.30
N ILE A 393 -27.29 -10.04 -16.03
CA ILE A 393 -27.13 -11.13 -17.00
C ILE A 393 -28.43 -11.92 -17.09
N HIS A 394 -29.10 -11.86 -18.25
CA HIS A 394 -30.34 -12.59 -18.52
C HIS A 394 -30.13 -13.97 -19.18
N HIS A 395 -28.91 -14.30 -19.65
CA HIS A 395 -28.62 -15.57 -20.32
C HIS A 395 -27.80 -16.51 -19.44
N GLN A 396 -28.38 -17.69 -19.12
CA GLN A 396 -27.76 -18.74 -18.30
C GLN A 396 -26.59 -19.50 -18.97
N GLU A 397 -26.09 -19.07 -20.12
CA GLU A 397 -24.99 -19.77 -20.79
C GLU A 397 -23.62 -19.39 -20.20
N SER A 398 -23.24 -20.16 -19.18
CA SER A 398 -21.90 -20.76 -19.03
C SER A 398 -20.67 -19.86 -19.25
N ARG A 399 -20.60 -18.66 -18.67
CA ARG A 399 -19.34 -17.87 -18.61
C ARG A 399 -18.41 -18.22 -17.44
N VAL A 400 -18.78 -19.17 -16.59
CA VAL A 400 -18.00 -19.52 -15.37
C VAL A 400 -16.82 -20.47 -15.64
N ALA A 401 -16.57 -20.86 -16.90
CA ALA A 401 -15.56 -21.87 -17.23
C ALA A 401 -14.09 -21.44 -17.02
N CYS A 402 -13.79 -20.15 -16.82
CA CYS A 402 -12.40 -19.70 -16.65
C CYS A 402 -11.95 -19.41 -15.20
N LEU A 403 -12.84 -19.51 -14.20
CA LEU A 403 -12.49 -19.23 -12.79
C LEU A 403 -12.39 -20.48 -11.91
N TYR A 404 -12.69 -21.66 -12.45
CA TYR A 404 -12.64 -22.92 -11.73
C TYR A 404 -11.83 -23.97 -12.49
N THR A 405 -10.51 -23.97 -12.27
CA THR A 405 -9.76 -25.23 -12.24
C THR A 405 -9.24 -25.45 -10.82
N SER A 406 -9.45 -26.67 -10.36
CA SER A 406 -9.39 -27.17 -8.99
C SER A 406 -7.98 -27.27 -8.37
N GLU A 407 -7.02 -26.44 -8.81
CA GLU A 407 -5.63 -26.45 -8.29
C GLU A 407 -5.37 -25.32 -7.28
N PHE A 408 -6.27 -24.35 -7.13
CA PHE A 408 -6.12 -23.23 -6.19
C PHE A 408 -6.21 -23.62 -4.70
N VAL A 409 -6.50 -24.89 -4.38
CA VAL A 409 -6.71 -25.39 -3.00
C VAL A 409 -5.56 -26.26 -2.50
N ASN A 410 -4.64 -26.75 -3.36
CA ASN A 410 -3.68 -27.79 -2.96
C ASN A 410 -2.18 -27.49 -3.08
N ASN A 411 -1.76 -26.30 -3.50
CA ASN A 411 -0.35 -25.93 -3.39
C ASN A 411 -0.03 -25.39 -2.00
N SER A 412 0.07 -26.37 -1.10
CA SER A 412 0.94 -26.37 0.06
C SER A 412 2.19 -25.53 -0.21
N ILE A 413 2.34 -24.43 0.52
CA ILE A 413 3.67 -23.88 0.79
C ILE A 413 4.37 -24.97 1.59
N VAL A 414 5.11 -25.82 0.89
CA VAL A 414 6.15 -26.63 1.51
C VAL A 414 7.18 -25.62 2.00
N VAL A 415 7.09 -25.33 3.29
CA VAL A 415 8.14 -24.69 4.05
C VAL A 415 9.23 -25.75 4.20
N ASP A 416 10.32 -25.60 3.44
CA ASP A 416 11.62 -26.11 3.90
C ASP A 416 12.25 -25.10 4.86
#